data_AF-A0A662EBL1-F1
#
_entry.id   AF-A0A662EBL1-F1
#
_cell.length_a   1.000
_cell.length_b   1.000
_cell.length_c   1.000
_cell.angle_alpha   90.00
_cell.angle_beta   90.00
_cell.angle_gamma   90.00
#
_symmetry.space_group_name_H-M   'P 1'
#
loop_
_entity.id
_entity.type
_entity.pdbx_description
1 polymer ?
#
loop_
_entity_poly.entity_id
_entity_poly.type
_entity_poly.pdbx_seq_one_letter_code
_entity_poly.pdbx_strand_id
1 'polypeptide(L)'
;MEPKASGPQRSGIDAVKRRNWLAIALATVAMVFSYFPYASSFMTLPGGEVEIDPGLVGIGLVMAPFVFVILAFVSGNPKAPKRVLQSMVLLLGLGFTVGLLAPALGATAAFAGGATLCLNPPNVDDVYKWRVGASFLTVVYTFILLVTVTPAGVFAGGLLPLLMVGFADEYSTWAHARKSAATQI
;
A
#
# COMPACT_ATOMS: atom_id res chain seq x y z
N MET A 1 -26.57 -10.09 -30.90
CA MET A 1 -25.17 -9.65 -30.76
C MET A 1 -24.56 -10.48 -29.64
N GLU A 2 -23.94 -11.61 -29.98
CA GLU A 2 -23.23 -12.42 -28.98
C GLU A 2 -22.00 -11.66 -28.47
N PRO A 3 -21.76 -11.63 -27.15
CA PRO A 3 -20.54 -11.06 -26.61
C PRO A 3 -19.37 -11.93 -27.09
N LYS A 4 -18.57 -11.39 -28.00
CA LYS A 4 -17.34 -11.99 -28.54
C LYS A 4 -16.49 -12.47 -27.37
N ALA A 5 -16.27 -13.79 -27.31
CA ALA A 5 -15.61 -14.48 -26.23
C ALA A 5 -14.34 -13.73 -25.79
N SER A 6 -14.40 -13.23 -24.56
CA SER A 6 -13.30 -12.65 -23.81
C SER A 6 -12.14 -13.65 -23.72
N GLY A 7 -11.17 -13.52 -24.61
CA GLY A 7 -10.08 -14.49 -24.77
C GLY A 7 -9.16 -14.68 -23.54
N PRO A 8 -8.13 -15.53 -23.67
CA PRO A 8 -7.18 -15.94 -22.61
C PRO A 8 -6.53 -14.80 -21.81
N GLN A 9 -6.52 -13.60 -22.39
CA GLN A 9 -5.98 -12.38 -21.77
C GLN A 9 -6.83 -11.88 -20.59
N ARG A 10 -8.18 -12.00 -20.66
CA ARG A 10 -9.06 -11.61 -19.54
C ARG A 10 -8.93 -12.57 -18.35
N SER A 11 -8.89 -13.88 -18.62
CA SER A 11 -8.67 -14.88 -17.56
C SER A 11 -7.33 -14.72 -16.85
N GLY A 12 -6.28 -14.27 -17.55
CA GLY A 12 -4.99 -13.95 -16.95
C GLY A 12 -5.04 -12.73 -16.02
N ILE A 13 -5.72 -11.66 -16.42
CA ILE A 13 -5.89 -10.44 -15.59
C ILE A 13 -6.70 -10.76 -14.33
N ASP A 14 -7.80 -11.51 -14.45
CA ASP A 14 -8.66 -11.85 -13.31
C ASP A 14 -7.93 -12.72 -12.28
N ALA A 15 -7.09 -13.65 -12.73
CA ALA A 15 -6.26 -14.46 -11.85
C ALA A 15 -5.24 -13.62 -11.07
N VAL A 16 -4.61 -12.63 -11.73
CA VAL A 16 -3.68 -11.70 -11.08
C VAL A 16 -4.42 -10.83 -10.06
N LYS A 17 -5.59 -10.28 -10.41
CA LYS A 17 -6.41 -9.49 -9.49
C LYS A 17 -6.76 -10.25 -8.22
N ARG A 18 -7.25 -11.48 -8.35
CA ARG A 18 -7.61 -12.33 -7.21
C ARG A 18 -6.41 -12.57 -6.28
N ARG A 19 -5.23 -12.84 -6.85
CA ARG A 19 -4.00 -13.01 -6.07
C ARG A 19 -3.54 -11.71 -5.40
N ASN A 20 -3.67 -10.57 -6.08
CA ASN A 20 -3.34 -9.26 -5.51
C ASN A 20 -4.25 -8.94 -4.31
N TRP A 21 -5.56 -9.16 -4.43
CA TRP A 21 -6.49 -8.94 -3.31
C TRP A 21 -6.23 -9.87 -2.12
N LEU A 22 -5.89 -11.14 -2.39
CA LEU A 22 -5.50 -12.06 -1.32
C LEU A 22 -4.19 -11.61 -0.65
N ALA A 23 -3.21 -11.15 -1.43
CA ALA A 23 -1.97 -10.58 -0.91
C ALA A 23 -2.22 -9.33 -0.06
N ILE A 24 -3.08 -8.41 -0.53
CA ILE A 24 -3.49 -7.21 0.19
C ILE A 24 -4.16 -7.59 1.51
N ALA A 25 -5.14 -8.49 1.50
CA ALA A 25 -5.85 -8.88 2.72
C ALA A 25 -4.89 -9.43 3.79
N LEU A 26 -4.01 -10.36 3.42
CA LEU A 26 -3.02 -10.93 4.34
C LEU A 26 -2.00 -9.89 4.81
N ALA A 27 -1.52 -9.05 3.89
CA ALA A 27 -0.54 -8.02 4.20
C ALA A 27 -1.13 -6.91 5.06
N THR A 28 -2.41 -6.56 4.91
CA THR A 28 -3.11 -5.60 5.76
C THR A 28 -3.17 -6.10 7.19
N VAL A 29 -3.43 -7.39 7.43
CA VAL A 29 -3.37 -7.97 8.79
C VAL A 29 -1.96 -7.79 9.38
N ALA A 30 -0.92 -8.19 8.65
CA ALA A 30 0.46 -8.01 9.12
C ALA A 30 0.83 -6.53 9.33
N MET A 31 0.32 -5.66 8.46
CA MET A 31 0.54 -4.22 8.53
C MET A 31 -0.13 -3.62 9.76
N VAL A 32 -1.33 -4.06 10.16
CA VAL A 32 -1.99 -3.61 11.39
C VAL A 32 -1.10 -3.92 12.61
N PHE A 33 -0.54 -5.13 12.68
CA PHE A 33 0.40 -5.51 13.74
C PHE A 33 1.75 -4.79 13.70
N SER A 34 2.09 -4.16 12.57
CA SER A 34 3.29 -3.32 12.45
C SER A 34 2.99 -1.85 12.77
N TYR A 35 1.96 -1.31 12.13
CA TYR A 35 1.63 0.10 12.10
C TYR A 35 1.10 0.61 13.44
N PHE A 36 0.19 -0.11 14.10
CA PHE A 36 -0.41 0.39 15.35
C PHE A 36 0.59 0.44 16.51
N PRO A 37 1.41 -0.60 16.78
CA PRO A 37 2.48 -0.50 17.77
C PRO A 37 3.43 0.67 17.46
N TYR A 38 3.87 0.77 16.21
CA TYR A 38 4.71 1.88 15.76
C TYR A 38 4.05 3.25 16.01
N ALA A 39 2.81 3.46 15.59
CA ALA A 39 2.10 4.73 15.77
C ALA A 39 1.86 5.04 17.26
N SER A 40 1.54 4.03 18.08
CA SER A 40 1.32 4.19 19.52
C SER A 40 2.57 4.59 20.29
N SER A 41 3.76 4.21 19.80
CA SER A 41 5.04 4.60 20.41
C SER A 41 5.33 6.11 20.36
N PHE A 42 4.56 6.87 19.57
CA PHE A 42 4.70 8.33 19.43
C PHE A 42 3.47 9.09 19.91
N MET A 43 2.55 8.44 20.63
CA MET A 43 1.39 9.12 21.21
C MET A 43 1.81 9.93 22.45
N THR A 44 1.33 11.16 22.55
CA THR A 44 1.56 12.04 23.70
C THR A 44 0.84 11.53 24.94
N LEU A 45 1.55 11.50 26.07
CA LEU A 45 0.95 11.26 27.38
C LEU A 45 0.16 12.49 27.86
N PRO A 46 -0.80 12.34 28.78
CA PRO A 46 -1.45 13.47 29.44
C PRO A 46 -0.39 14.31 30.17
N GLY A 47 -0.06 15.48 29.64
CA GLY A 47 1.06 16.31 30.11
C GLY A 47 1.94 16.89 29.00
N GLY A 48 1.82 16.38 27.76
CA GLY A 48 2.45 16.96 26.57
C GLY A 48 3.87 16.46 26.29
N GLU A 49 4.42 15.59 27.13
CA GLU A 49 5.68 14.90 26.85
C GLU A 49 5.44 13.71 25.92
N VAL A 50 6.26 13.61 24.85
CA VAL A 50 6.31 12.44 23.98
C VAL A 50 7.35 11.49 24.58
N GLU A 51 6.89 10.45 25.27
CA GLU A 51 7.74 9.34 25.67
C GLU A 51 7.75 8.31 24.54
N ILE A 52 8.92 8.11 23.93
CA ILE A 52 9.08 7.10 22.86
C ILE A 52 9.29 5.74 23.51
N ASP A 53 8.40 4.79 23.24
CA ASP A 53 8.59 3.38 23.63
C ASP A 53 9.41 2.64 22.56
N PRO A 54 10.70 2.36 22.80
CA PRO A 54 11.56 1.69 21.82
C PRO A 54 11.12 0.24 21.53
N GLY A 55 10.43 -0.42 22.46
CA GLY A 55 9.91 -1.78 22.28
C GLY A 55 8.83 -1.82 21.20
N LEU A 56 7.88 -0.88 21.26
CA LEU A 56 6.81 -0.75 20.27
C LEU A 56 7.34 -0.32 18.89
N VAL A 57 8.34 0.57 18.85
CA VAL A 57 9.06 0.91 17.60
C VAL A 57 9.70 -0.34 17.01
N GLY A 58 10.39 -1.13 17.83
CA GLY A 58 11.03 -2.39 17.43
C GLY A 58 10.04 -3.40 16.84
N ILE A 59 8.90 -3.61 17.50
CA ILE A 59 7.82 -4.48 17.00
C ILE A 59 7.35 -4.01 15.62
N GLY A 60 7.09 -2.70 15.49
CA GLY A 60 6.67 -2.11 14.22
C GLY A 60 7.66 -2.38 13.10
N LEU A 61 8.94 -2.11 13.33
CA LEU A 61 10.01 -2.28 12.34
C LEU A 61 10.28 -3.75 12.00
N VAL A 62 10.22 -4.66 12.96
CA VAL A 62 10.41 -6.11 12.73
C VAL A 62 9.26 -6.68 11.89
N MET A 63 8.04 -6.21 12.09
CA MET A 63 6.87 -6.69 11.36
C MET A 63 6.78 -6.14 9.93
N ALA A 64 7.32 -4.95 9.66
CA ALA A 64 7.19 -4.29 8.35
C ALA A 64 7.76 -5.11 7.16
N PRO A 65 8.93 -5.78 7.24
CA PRO A 65 9.42 -6.65 6.19
C PRO A 65 8.45 -7.78 5.82
N PHE A 66 7.73 -8.35 6.80
CA PHE A 66 6.75 -9.41 6.55
C PHE A 66 5.59 -8.92 5.69
N VAL A 67 5.16 -7.67 5.86
CA VAL A 67 4.15 -7.03 5.01
C VAL A 67 4.60 -7.05 3.55
N PHE A 68 5.83 -6.65 3.27
CA PHE A 68 6.37 -6.62 1.91
C PHE A 68 6.59 -8.01 1.33
N VAL A 69 7.04 -8.96 2.14
CA VAL A 69 7.18 -10.37 1.75
C VAL A 69 5.83 -10.95 1.36
N ILE A 70 4.79 -10.76 2.18
CA ILE A 70 3.43 -11.21 1.87
C ILE A 70 2.95 -10.58 0.56
N LEU A 71 3.06 -9.26 0.42
CA LEU A 71 2.64 -8.55 -0.80
C LEU A 71 3.33 -9.09 -2.05
N ALA A 72 4.66 -9.25 -2.02
CA ALA A 72 5.43 -9.62 -3.20
C ALA A 72 5.26 -11.09 -3.60
N PHE A 73 5.31 -12.01 -2.63
CA PHE A 73 5.27 -13.44 -2.92
C PHE A 73 3.86 -13.96 -3.17
N VAL A 74 2.88 -13.52 -2.38
CA VAL A 74 1.49 -13.98 -2.54
C VAL A 74 0.88 -13.46 -3.84
N SER A 75 1.16 -12.20 -4.20
CA SER A 75 0.75 -11.63 -5.49
C SER A 75 1.43 -12.30 -6.70
N GLY A 76 2.52 -13.03 -6.47
CA GLY A 76 3.28 -13.71 -7.53
C GLY A 76 4.13 -12.77 -8.35
N ASN A 77 4.68 -11.72 -7.75
CA ASN A 77 5.54 -10.78 -8.43
C ASN A 77 6.81 -11.50 -8.95
N PRO A 78 7.11 -11.46 -10.26
CA PRO A 78 8.26 -12.18 -10.84
C PRO A 78 9.61 -11.68 -10.31
N LYS A 79 9.66 -10.47 -9.73
CA LYS A 79 10.86 -9.87 -9.13
C LYS A 79 10.72 -9.73 -7.61
N ALA A 80 9.94 -10.61 -6.97
CA ALA A 80 9.57 -10.50 -5.55
C ALA A 80 10.74 -10.17 -4.60
N PRO A 81 11.86 -10.90 -4.57
CA PRO A 81 12.96 -10.61 -3.63
C PRO A 81 13.54 -9.20 -3.83
N LYS A 82 13.70 -8.78 -5.09
CA LYS A 82 14.20 -7.45 -5.44
C LYS A 82 13.22 -6.36 -5.00
N ARG A 83 11.91 -6.58 -5.18
CA ARG A 83 10.87 -5.61 -4.80
C ARG A 83 10.72 -5.49 -3.29
N VAL A 84 10.87 -6.59 -2.55
CA VAL A 84 10.91 -6.57 -1.08
C VAL A 84 12.08 -5.71 -0.61
N LEU A 85 13.29 -5.96 -1.13
CA LEU A 85 14.47 -5.19 -0.73
C LEU A 85 14.32 -3.69 -1.06
N GLN A 86 13.82 -3.36 -2.25
CA GLN A 86 13.52 -1.97 -2.62
C GLN A 86 12.50 -1.33 -1.68
N SER A 87 11.47 -2.07 -1.27
CA SER A 87 10.44 -1.58 -0.35
C SER A 87 10.96 -1.42 1.07
N MET A 88 11.88 -2.27 1.51
CA MET A 88 12.58 -2.10 2.80
C MET A 88 13.47 -0.85 2.80
N VAL A 89 14.21 -0.60 1.72
CA VAL A 89 15.01 0.63 1.58
C VAL A 89 14.08 1.86 1.56
N LEU A 90 12.96 1.77 0.87
CA LEU A 90 11.96 2.84 0.82
C LEU A 90 11.26 3.04 2.17
N LEU A 91 11.04 1.99 2.96
CA LEU A 91 10.56 2.07 4.33
C LEU A 91 11.52 2.87 5.20
N LEU A 92 12.82 2.59 5.13
CA LEU A 92 13.82 3.35 5.88
C LEU A 92 13.89 4.80 5.38
N GLY A 93 13.90 5.00 4.06
CA GLY A 93 13.99 6.32 3.45
C GLY A 93 12.78 7.21 3.75
N LEU A 94 11.58 6.77 3.38
CA LEU A 94 10.34 7.53 3.60
C LEU A 94 9.93 7.53 5.07
N GLY A 95 10.08 6.40 5.76
CA GLY A 95 9.76 6.28 7.17
C GLY A 95 10.59 7.25 8.01
N PHE A 96 11.87 7.43 7.70
CA PHE A 96 12.69 8.43 8.37
C PHE A 96 12.38 9.85 7.89
N THR A 97 12.45 10.13 6.57
CA THR A 97 12.32 11.51 6.05
C THR A 97 10.94 12.12 6.29
N VAL A 98 9.85 11.40 6.00
CA VAL A 98 8.48 11.85 6.25
C VAL A 98 8.10 11.66 7.72
N GLY A 99 8.69 10.66 8.39
CA GLY A 99 8.49 10.45 9.83
C GLY A 99 8.99 11.59 10.71
N LEU A 100 9.99 12.37 10.25
CA LEU A 100 10.42 13.60 10.91
C LEU A 100 9.29 14.64 11.02
N LEU A 101 8.33 14.64 10.09
CA LEU A 101 7.14 15.50 10.16
C LEU A 101 6.09 14.90 11.09
N ALA A 102 5.79 13.62 10.88
CA ALA A 102 4.88 12.84 11.70
C ALA A 102 5.19 11.35 11.53
N PRO A 103 5.57 10.61 12.59
CA PRO A 103 5.97 9.20 12.47
C PRO A 103 4.90 8.33 11.80
N ALA A 104 3.64 8.46 12.23
CA ALA A 104 2.50 7.74 11.64
C ALA A 104 2.32 8.04 10.12
N LEU A 105 2.61 9.27 9.68
CA LEU A 105 2.58 9.64 8.28
C LEU A 105 3.73 9.01 7.49
N GLY A 106 4.94 8.98 8.08
CA GLY A 106 6.11 8.33 7.48
C GLY A 106 5.89 6.84 7.25
N ALA A 107 5.34 6.14 8.25
CA ALA A 107 4.93 4.75 8.11
C ALA A 107 3.88 4.57 6.99
N THR A 108 2.88 5.45 6.94
CA THR A 108 1.84 5.43 5.90
C THR A 108 2.45 5.54 4.50
N ALA A 109 3.35 6.51 4.30
CA ALA A 109 4.04 6.74 3.03
C ALA A 109 4.92 5.54 2.63
N ALA A 110 5.64 4.98 3.60
CA ALA A 110 6.46 3.79 3.40
C ALA A 110 5.64 2.57 2.97
N PHE A 111 4.54 2.26 3.66
CA PHE A 111 3.67 1.14 3.29
C PHE A 111 2.99 1.36 1.94
N ALA A 112 2.55 2.58 1.64
CA ALA A 112 1.92 2.91 0.36
C ALA A 112 2.93 2.74 -0.81
N GLY A 113 4.14 3.28 -0.66
CA GLY A 113 5.19 3.13 -1.65
C GLY A 113 5.67 1.68 -1.79
N GLY A 114 5.80 0.96 -0.68
CA GLY A 114 6.15 -0.46 -0.69
C GLY A 114 5.09 -1.33 -1.38
N ALA A 115 3.80 -1.07 -1.15
CA ALA A 115 2.72 -1.76 -1.86
C ALA A 115 2.74 -1.48 -3.35
N THR A 116 3.03 -0.24 -3.75
CA THR A 116 3.18 0.15 -5.16
C THR A 116 4.27 -0.68 -5.87
N LEU A 117 5.37 -1.01 -5.18
CA LEU A 117 6.48 -1.78 -5.73
C LEU A 117 6.30 -3.30 -5.63
N CYS A 118 5.75 -3.80 -4.53
CA CYS A 118 5.65 -5.22 -4.23
C CYS A 118 4.51 -5.93 -4.96
N LEU A 119 3.35 -5.29 -5.15
CA LEU A 119 2.22 -5.96 -5.81
C LEU A 119 2.57 -6.32 -7.26
N ASN A 120 2.14 -7.50 -7.69
CA ASN A 120 2.28 -7.92 -9.08
C ASN A 120 1.43 -7.02 -10.00
N PRO A 121 2.04 -6.25 -10.92
CA PRO A 121 1.27 -5.35 -11.77
C PRO A 121 0.39 -6.15 -12.75
N PRO A 122 -0.90 -5.80 -12.91
CA PRO A 122 -1.71 -6.30 -14.01
C PRO A 122 -1.03 -5.94 -15.35
N ASN A 123 -1.20 -6.77 -16.38
CA ASN A 123 -0.61 -6.52 -17.69
C ASN A 123 -1.44 -5.49 -18.48
N VAL A 124 -1.45 -4.25 -18.01
CA VAL A 124 -2.12 -3.09 -18.62
C VAL A 124 -1.21 -1.87 -18.56
N ASP A 125 -1.41 -0.92 -19.48
CA ASP A 125 -0.62 0.32 -19.50
C ASP A 125 -0.90 1.22 -18.28
N ASP A 126 0.07 2.07 -17.95
CA ASP A 126 -0.04 3.12 -16.92
C ASP A 126 -0.33 2.66 -15.47
N VAL A 127 -0.28 1.36 -15.13
CA VAL A 127 -0.52 0.85 -13.76
C VAL A 127 0.27 1.60 -12.71
N TYR A 128 1.58 1.77 -12.92
CA TYR A 128 2.44 2.44 -11.95
C TYR A 128 2.07 3.91 -11.73
N LYS A 129 1.57 4.62 -12.75
CA LYS A 129 1.11 6.00 -12.60
C LYS A 129 -0.10 6.07 -11.66
N TRP A 130 -1.06 5.16 -11.83
CA TRP A 130 -2.24 5.06 -10.96
C TRP A 130 -1.88 4.66 -9.53
N ARG A 131 -0.96 3.69 -9.36
CA ARG A 131 -0.49 3.28 -8.04
C ARG A 131 0.21 4.42 -7.29
N VAL A 132 1.12 5.14 -7.95
CA VAL A 132 1.80 6.31 -7.37
C VAL A 132 0.81 7.40 -7.01
N GLY A 133 -0.15 7.69 -7.89
CA GLY A 133 -1.22 8.66 -7.61
C GLY A 133 -2.08 8.26 -6.40
N ALA A 134 -2.45 6.98 -6.29
CA ALA A 134 -3.22 6.47 -5.17
C ALA A 134 -2.41 6.48 -3.86
N SER A 135 -1.13 6.12 -3.90
CA SER A 135 -0.23 6.23 -2.74
C SER A 135 -0.10 7.68 -2.27
N PHE A 136 0.12 8.62 -3.20
CA PHE A 136 0.21 10.04 -2.88
C PHE A 136 -1.09 10.56 -2.25
N LEU A 137 -2.24 10.28 -2.88
CA LEU A 137 -3.55 10.65 -2.35
C LEU A 137 -3.79 10.07 -0.96
N THR A 138 -3.38 8.82 -0.72
CA THR A 138 -3.52 8.16 0.59
C THR A 138 -2.71 8.88 1.66
N VAL A 139 -1.47 9.26 1.36
CA VAL A 139 -0.59 10.00 2.28
C VAL A 139 -1.18 11.39 2.58
N VAL A 140 -1.62 12.12 1.55
CA VAL A 140 -2.25 13.44 1.72
C VAL A 140 -3.53 13.34 2.55
N TYR A 141 -4.40 12.37 2.25
CA TYR A 141 -5.64 12.16 3.00
C TYR A 141 -5.36 11.80 4.47
N THR A 142 -4.39 10.92 4.70
CA THR A 142 -3.97 10.54 6.06
C THR A 142 -3.40 11.73 6.81
N PHE A 143 -2.60 12.58 6.15
CA PHE A 143 -2.08 13.81 6.76
C PHE A 143 -3.20 14.76 7.17
N ILE A 144 -4.16 15.01 6.27
CA ILE A 144 -5.33 15.85 6.58
C ILE A 144 -6.04 15.29 7.82
N LEU A 145 -6.33 13.99 7.85
CA LEU A 145 -6.97 13.37 9.00
C LEU A 145 -6.12 13.42 10.27
N LEU A 146 -4.80 13.26 10.20
CA LEU A 146 -3.93 13.37 11.37
C LEU A 146 -4.01 14.75 12.02
N VAL A 147 -4.12 15.81 11.20
CA VAL A 147 -4.22 17.20 11.66
C VAL A 147 -5.64 17.56 12.09
N THR A 148 -6.69 17.03 11.45
CA THR A 148 -8.08 17.39 11.77
C THR A 148 -8.74 16.49 12.80
N VAL A 149 -8.48 15.18 12.75
CA VAL A 149 -9.10 14.13 13.58
C VAL A 149 -8.07 13.01 13.79
N THR A 150 -7.09 13.24 14.68
CA THR A 150 -5.90 12.38 14.85
C THR A 150 -6.21 10.87 14.94
N PRO A 151 -7.22 10.40 15.70
CA PRO A 151 -7.56 8.99 15.72
C PRO A 151 -7.92 8.44 14.33
N ALA A 152 -8.71 9.17 13.55
CA ALA A 152 -9.08 8.79 12.20
C ALA A 152 -7.85 8.77 11.27
N GLY A 153 -6.90 9.68 11.46
CA GLY A 153 -5.63 9.68 10.73
C GLY A 153 -4.80 8.43 10.98
N VAL A 154 -4.65 8.02 12.24
CA VAL A 154 -3.94 6.78 12.60
C VAL A 154 -4.65 5.56 11.99
N PHE A 155 -5.97 5.47 12.09
CA PHE A 155 -6.75 4.39 11.47
C PHE A 155 -6.61 4.36 9.95
N ALA A 156 -6.69 5.52 9.29
CA ALA A 156 -6.53 5.64 7.85
C ALA A 156 -5.14 5.18 7.40
N GLY A 157 -4.09 5.60 8.10
CA GLY A 157 -2.72 5.20 7.79
C GLY A 157 -2.45 3.71 8.00
N GLY A 158 -3.13 3.06 8.94
CA GLY A 158 -3.02 1.62 9.21
C GLY A 158 -3.74 0.72 8.20
N LEU A 159 -4.66 1.25 7.38
CA LEU A 159 -5.53 0.45 6.51
C LEU A 159 -5.43 0.84 5.03
N LEU A 160 -5.50 2.13 4.72
CA LEU A 160 -5.63 2.62 3.35
C LEU A 160 -4.43 2.37 2.43
N PRO A 161 -3.16 2.42 2.87
CA PRO A 161 -2.00 2.33 1.98
C PRO A 161 -2.01 1.15 1.02
N LEU A 162 -2.38 -0.04 1.50
CA LEU A 162 -2.42 -1.25 0.68
C LEU A 162 -3.71 -1.30 -0.14
N LEU A 163 -4.84 -0.92 0.45
CA LEU A 163 -6.15 -0.95 -0.19
C LEU A 163 -6.22 0.00 -1.39
N MET A 164 -5.72 1.23 -1.25
CA MET A 164 -5.75 2.24 -2.30
C MET A 164 -4.89 1.85 -3.50
N VAL A 165 -3.76 1.17 -3.28
CA VAL A 165 -2.96 0.61 -4.37
C VAL A 165 -3.72 -0.54 -5.07
N GLY A 166 -4.46 -1.36 -4.33
CA GLY A 166 -5.37 -2.37 -4.91
C GLY A 166 -6.48 -1.76 -5.76
N PHE A 167 -7.14 -0.70 -5.27
CA PHE A 167 -8.13 0.03 -6.05
C PHE A 167 -7.52 0.71 -7.28
N ALA A 168 -6.27 1.16 -7.22
CA ALA A 168 -5.56 1.69 -8.37
C ALA A 168 -5.36 0.63 -9.46
N ASP A 169 -5.07 -0.62 -9.07
CA ASP A 169 -5.00 -1.74 -10.02
C ASP A 169 -6.35 -1.97 -10.69
N GLU A 170 -7.45 -2.03 -9.94
CA GLU A 170 -8.79 -2.18 -10.49
C GLU A 170 -9.14 -1.05 -11.46
N TYR A 171 -8.89 0.20 -11.04
CA TYR A 171 -9.15 1.38 -11.86
C TYR A 171 -8.33 1.38 -13.15
N SER A 172 -7.04 1.01 -13.10
CA SER A 172 -6.17 0.94 -14.27
C SER A 172 -6.66 -0.07 -15.30
N THR A 173 -7.12 -1.24 -14.85
CA THR A 173 -7.68 -2.27 -15.75
C THR A 173 -9.00 -1.83 -16.37
N TRP A 174 -9.87 -1.15 -15.61
CA TRP A 174 -11.11 -0.58 -16.13
C TRP A 174 -10.85 0.55 -17.15
N ALA A 175 -9.93 1.46 -16.84
CA ALA A 175 -9.55 2.55 -17.73
C ALA A 175 -8.97 2.01 -19.05
N HIS A 176 -8.13 0.97 -18.99
CA HIS A 176 -7.60 0.29 -20.17
C HIS A 176 -8.73 -0.35 -21.01
N ALA A 177 -9.64 -1.08 -20.37
CA ALA A 177 -10.78 -1.69 -21.06
C ALA A 177 -11.65 -0.66 -21.82
N ARG A 178 -11.86 0.53 -21.24
CA ARG A 178 -12.58 1.63 -21.90
C ARG A 178 -11.82 2.18 -23.11
N LYS A 179 -10.51 2.40 -23.00
CA LYS A 179 -9.68 2.87 -24.13
C LYS A 179 -9.73 1.88 -25.30
N SER A 180 -9.57 0.58 -25.03
CA SER A 180 -9.63 -0.45 -26.08
C SER A 180 -10.98 -0.53 -26.78
N ALA A 181 -12.09 -0.27 -26.07
CA ALA A 181 -13.42 -0.23 -26.67
C ALA A 181 -13.62 0.99 -27.60
N ALA A 182 -13.04 2.15 -27.23
CA ALA A 182 -13.14 3.37 -28.02
C ALA A 182 -12.33 3.32 -29.33
N THR A 183 -11.23 2.57 -29.39
CA THR A 183 -10.41 2.40 -30.60
C THR A 183 -11.01 1.43 -31.62
N GLN A 184 -12.05 0.67 -31.26
CA GLN A 184 -12.72 -0.29 -32.15
C GLN A 184 -13.94 0.31 -32.89
N ILE A 185 -14.23 1.59 -32.68
CA ILE A 185 -15.27 2.37 -33.37
C ILE A 185 -14.58 3.27 -34.39
#